data_AF-A0A2E7HIX3-F1
#
_entry.id   AF-A0A2E7HIX3-F1
#
_cell.length_a   1.000
_cell.length_b   1.000
_cell.length_c   1.000
_cell.angle_alpha   90.00
_cell.angle_beta   90.00
_cell.angle_gamma   90.00
#
_symmetry.space_group_name_H-M   'P 1'
#
loop_
_entity.id
_entity.type
_entity.pdbx_description
1 polymer ?
#
loop_
_entity_poly.entity_id
_entity_poly.type
_entity_poly.pdbx_seq_one_letter_code
_entity_poly.pdbx_strand_id
1 'polypeptide(L)'
;MTAPQSTPTGVCSAASPPDGAIRVPAASGGVLTALGRYLVESRRVAFVHNARFSDDDKTFGVANVADDPDKVANGMGSIYGPSPVLTDIRTVLELGEPFAFIGKPCDISALRA
;
A
#
# COMPACT_ATOMS: atom_id res chain seq x y z
N MET A 1 6.97 28.49 -2.65
CA MET A 1 5.65 28.45 -2.01
C MET A 1 5.54 27.12 -1.28
N THR A 2 5.96 27.06 -0.03
CA THR A 2 5.93 25.85 0.79
C THR A 2 4.47 25.55 1.13
N ALA A 3 3.97 24.35 0.83
CA ALA A 3 2.62 23.97 1.18
C ALA A 3 2.52 23.95 2.73
N PRO A 4 1.65 24.76 3.35
CA PRO A 4 1.60 24.92 4.81
C PRO A 4 1.14 23.67 5.57
N GLN A 5 0.91 22.55 4.88
CA GLN A 5 0.36 21.31 5.43
C GLN A 5 1.25 20.07 5.20
N SER A 6 2.43 20.21 4.59
CA SER A 6 3.37 19.10 4.43
C SER A 6 4.36 19.05 5.59
N THR A 7 4.39 17.93 6.32
CA THR A 7 5.45 17.57 7.28
C THR A 7 6.84 17.61 6.63
N PRO A 8 7.95 17.70 7.41
CA PRO A 8 9.29 17.73 6.85
C PRO A 8 9.51 16.50 5.96
N THR A 9 9.62 16.76 4.66
CA THR A 9 9.84 15.76 3.61
C THR A 9 11.24 15.98 3.07
N GLY A 10 12.05 14.93 2.94
CA GLY A 10 13.43 15.06 2.46
C GLY A 10 13.51 15.63 1.04
N VAL A 11 12.82 14.99 0.08
CA VAL A 11 12.71 15.44 -1.32
C VAL A 11 11.33 15.05 -1.85
N CYS A 12 10.66 15.97 -2.57
CA CYS A 12 9.46 15.68 -3.34
C CYS A 12 9.84 15.58 -4.83
N SER A 13 9.56 14.44 -5.46
CA SER A 13 9.79 14.22 -6.89
C SER A 13 8.62 13.47 -7.53
N ALA A 14 8.44 13.65 -8.83
CA ALA A 14 7.51 12.86 -9.62
C ALA A 14 8.22 11.61 -10.13
N ALA A 15 7.62 10.44 -9.93
CA ALA A 15 8.17 9.16 -10.36
C ALA A 15 7.05 8.28 -10.93
N SER A 16 7.41 7.38 -11.84
CA SER A 16 6.52 6.36 -12.39
C SER A 16 7.37 5.17 -12.86
N PRO A 17 6.97 3.92 -12.58
CA PRO A 17 7.74 2.74 -12.96
C PRO A 17 7.73 2.58 -14.49
N PRO A 18 8.84 2.13 -15.09
CA PRO A 18 8.91 1.89 -16.53
C PRO A 18 7.91 0.81 -17.00
N ASP A 19 7.57 -0.15 -16.14
CA ASP A 19 6.71 -1.31 -16.42
C ASP A 19 5.25 -0.96 -16.70
N GLY A 20 4.82 -1.12 -17.96
CA GLY A 20 3.45 -0.82 -18.40
C GLY A 20 2.35 -1.63 -17.69
N ALA A 21 2.66 -2.86 -17.26
CA ALA A 21 1.74 -3.73 -16.53
C ALA A 21 1.33 -3.15 -15.16
N ILE A 22 2.20 -2.35 -14.53
CA ILE A 22 1.90 -1.67 -13.26
C ILE A 22 1.42 -0.25 -13.54
N ARG A 23 2.04 0.44 -14.52
CA ARG A 23 1.79 1.85 -14.77
C ARG A 23 0.37 2.16 -15.23
N VAL A 24 -0.20 1.30 -16.08
CA VAL A 24 -1.51 1.54 -16.73
C VAL A 24 -2.69 1.29 -15.79
N PRO A 25 -2.75 0.20 -15.01
CA PRO A 25 -3.91 -0.07 -14.17
C PRO A 25 -3.82 0.58 -12.77
N ALA A 26 -2.64 1.05 -12.36
CA ALA A 26 -2.44 1.53 -10.99
C ALA A 26 -2.81 3.01 -10.83
N ALA A 27 -3.35 3.34 -9.65
CA ALA A 27 -3.57 4.72 -9.26
C ALA A 27 -2.25 5.49 -9.07
N SER A 28 -2.28 6.80 -9.31
CA SER A 28 -1.15 7.72 -9.09
C SER A 28 0.16 7.27 -9.77
N GLY A 29 0.06 6.70 -10.97
CA GLY A 29 1.20 6.28 -11.76
C GLY A 29 1.93 5.04 -11.23
N GLY A 30 1.34 4.27 -10.30
CA GLY A 30 1.83 2.94 -9.90
C GLY A 30 3.05 2.90 -8.98
N VAL A 31 3.42 4.04 -8.38
CA VAL A 31 4.61 4.13 -7.51
C VAL A 31 4.50 3.22 -6.29
N LEU A 32 3.35 3.22 -5.59
CA LEU A 32 3.16 2.40 -4.38
C LEU A 32 3.21 0.90 -4.70
N THR A 33 2.55 0.49 -5.77
CA THR A 33 2.55 -0.92 -6.22
C THR A 33 3.95 -1.36 -6.64
N ALA A 34 4.66 -0.55 -7.43
CA ALA A 34 6.03 -0.86 -7.83
C ALA A 34 6.99 -0.92 -6.64
N LEU A 35 6.86 0.01 -5.68
CA LEU A 35 7.68 0.02 -4.48
C LEU A 35 7.40 -1.20 -3.59
N GLY A 36 6.13 -1.55 -3.37
CA GLY A 36 5.75 -2.75 -2.61
C GLY A 36 6.30 -4.02 -3.27
N ARG A 37 6.16 -4.14 -4.60
CA ARG A 37 6.67 -5.26 -5.39
C ARG A 37 8.19 -5.40 -5.22
N TYR A 38 8.92 -4.30 -5.36
CA TYR A 38 10.37 -4.26 -5.18
C TYR A 38 10.80 -4.66 -3.76
N LEU A 39 10.09 -4.21 -2.72
CA LEU A 39 10.43 -4.53 -1.33
C LEU A 39 10.30 -6.03 -1.02
N VAL A 40 9.26 -6.68 -1.56
CA VAL A 40 9.05 -8.13 -1.43
C VAL A 40 10.06 -8.90 -2.28
N GLU A 41 10.24 -8.52 -3.54
CA GLU A 41 11.17 -9.20 -4.46
C GLU A 41 12.63 -9.12 -3.99
N SER A 42 13.03 -7.96 -3.44
CA SER A 42 14.36 -7.77 -2.83
C SER A 42 14.48 -8.34 -1.41
N ARG A 43 13.41 -8.98 -0.88
CA ARG A 43 13.33 -9.55 0.47
C ARG A 43 13.70 -8.57 1.59
N ARG A 44 13.39 -7.30 1.41
CA ARG A 44 13.56 -6.27 2.46
C ARG A 44 12.43 -6.30 3.48
N VAL A 45 11.29 -6.82 3.08
CA VAL A 45 10.12 -7.08 3.92
C VAL A 45 9.62 -8.48 3.60
N ALA A 46 9.03 -9.16 4.59
CA ALA A 46 8.38 -10.45 4.41
C ALA A 46 7.08 -10.32 3.61
N PHE A 47 6.34 -9.23 3.82
CA PHE A 47 5.08 -8.97 3.12
C PHE A 47 4.71 -7.48 3.13
N VAL A 48 3.72 -7.12 2.32
CA VAL A 48 3.06 -5.81 2.28
C VAL A 48 1.64 -5.95 2.78
N HIS A 49 1.25 -5.12 3.74
CA HIS A 49 -0.13 -5.01 4.23
C HIS A 49 -0.83 -3.80 3.62
N ASN A 50 -1.88 -4.01 2.85
CA ASN A 50 -2.59 -2.96 2.13
C ASN A 50 -4.09 -3.23 1.97
N ALA A 51 -4.83 -2.26 1.43
CA ALA A 51 -6.20 -2.49 0.98
C ALA A 51 -6.21 -3.16 -0.40
N ARG A 52 -7.11 -4.11 -0.61
CA ARG A 52 -7.52 -4.58 -1.96
C ARG A 52 -9.02 -4.44 -2.12
N PHE A 53 -9.51 -4.46 -3.35
CA PHE A 53 -10.95 -4.52 -3.61
C PHE A 53 -11.54 -5.82 -3.08
N SER A 54 -12.70 -5.75 -2.42
CA SER A 54 -13.47 -6.94 -2.06
C SER A 54 -13.83 -7.75 -3.30
N ASP A 55 -13.93 -9.07 -3.20
CA ASP A 55 -14.35 -9.91 -4.31
C ASP A 55 -15.86 -9.85 -4.56
N ASP A 56 -16.64 -9.62 -3.50
CA ASP A 56 -18.10 -9.51 -3.56
C ASP A 56 -18.58 -8.13 -4.03
N ASP A 57 -17.98 -7.05 -3.51
CA ASP A 57 -18.39 -5.67 -3.82
C ASP A 57 -17.17 -4.76 -4.00
N LYS A 58 -16.90 -4.39 -5.26
CA LYS A 58 -15.76 -3.54 -5.65
C LYS A 58 -15.89 -2.08 -5.15
N THR A 59 -16.98 -1.71 -4.49
CA THR A 59 -17.13 -0.43 -3.79
C THR A 59 -16.43 -0.45 -2.42
N PHE A 60 -16.17 -1.65 -1.88
CA PHE A 60 -15.51 -1.84 -0.58
C PHE A 60 -14.08 -2.36 -0.73
N GLY A 61 -13.24 -1.95 0.22
CA GLY A 61 -11.92 -2.51 0.40
C GLY A 61 -11.93 -3.56 1.49
N VAL A 62 -11.02 -4.52 1.37
CA VAL A 62 -10.69 -5.51 2.40
C VAL A 62 -9.19 -5.45 2.67
N ALA A 63 -8.79 -5.85 3.88
CA ALA A 63 -7.38 -5.97 4.22
C ALA A 63 -6.71 -7.08 3.39
N ASN A 64 -5.45 -6.89 3.05
CA ASN A 64 -4.69 -7.78 2.21
C ASN A 64 -3.24 -7.88 2.70
N VAL A 65 -2.80 -9.11 2.93
CA VAL A 65 -1.41 -9.44 3.24
C VAL A 65 -0.78 -10.06 1.99
N ALA A 66 0.15 -9.34 1.36
CA ALA A 66 0.81 -9.73 0.13
C ALA A 66 2.29 -10.06 0.36
N ASP A 67 2.60 -11.35 0.36
CA ASP A 67 3.94 -11.95 0.48
C ASP A 67 4.64 -12.21 -0.87
N ASP A 68 3.96 -11.96 -1.98
CA ASP A 68 4.50 -12.15 -3.33
C ASP A 68 4.20 -10.93 -4.24
N PRO A 69 5.11 -10.57 -5.16
CA PRO A 69 4.92 -9.54 -6.16
C PRO A 69 3.54 -9.49 -6.86
N ASP A 70 2.98 -10.65 -7.20
CA ASP A 70 1.70 -10.73 -7.92
C ASP A 70 0.52 -10.44 -6.99
N LYS A 71 0.61 -10.86 -5.71
CA LYS A 71 -0.36 -10.48 -4.68
C LYS A 71 -0.34 -8.98 -4.41
N VAL A 72 0.84 -8.33 -4.48
CA VAL A 72 0.96 -6.88 -4.37
C VAL A 72 0.27 -6.18 -5.55
N ALA A 73 0.46 -6.71 -6.77
CA ALA A 73 -0.19 -6.18 -7.96
C ALA A 73 -1.73 -6.29 -7.88
N ASN A 74 -2.26 -7.37 -7.32
CA ASN A 74 -3.71 -7.55 -7.13
C ASN A 74 -4.34 -6.51 -6.18
N GLY A 75 -3.54 -5.88 -5.31
CA GLY A 75 -3.98 -4.77 -4.45
C GLY A 75 -3.88 -3.39 -5.09
N MET A 76 -3.66 -3.29 -6.39
CA MET A 76 -3.52 -2.01 -7.10
C MET A 76 -4.85 -1.26 -7.24
N GLY A 77 -4.76 0.07 -7.32
CA GLY A 77 -5.90 0.95 -7.55
C GLY A 77 -6.21 1.85 -6.36
N SER A 78 -7.34 2.55 -6.42
CA SER A 78 -7.81 3.41 -5.33
C SER A 78 -9.26 3.12 -5.03
N ILE A 79 -9.53 2.84 -3.76
CA ILE A 79 -10.85 2.48 -3.26
C ILE A 79 -11.41 3.71 -2.54
N TYR A 80 -12.41 4.33 -3.17
CA TYR A 80 -13.08 5.52 -2.64
C TYR A 80 -14.30 5.19 -1.77
N GLY A 81 -14.37 3.96 -1.26
CA GLY A 81 -15.34 3.51 -0.27
C GLY A 81 -14.70 3.06 1.05
N PRO A 82 -15.48 2.42 1.94
CA PRO A 82 -14.98 1.90 3.20
C PRO A 82 -13.92 0.82 2.96
N SER A 83 -12.77 0.94 3.62
CA SER A 83 -11.63 0.04 3.46
C SER A 83 -10.94 -0.18 4.81
N PRO A 84 -11.42 -1.13 5.63
CA PRO A 84 -10.89 -1.33 6.97
C PRO A 84 -9.60 -2.18 6.92
N VAL A 85 -8.48 -1.53 6.59
CA VAL A 85 -7.15 -2.18 6.46
C VAL A 85 -6.59 -2.62 7.82
N LEU A 86 -7.10 -2.08 8.92
CA LEU A 86 -6.61 -2.38 10.27
C LEU A 86 -7.40 -3.49 10.99
N THR A 87 -8.40 -4.12 10.35
CA THR A 87 -9.23 -5.15 11.00
C THR A 87 -8.43 -6.35 11.49
N ASP A 88 -7.38 -6.73 10.77
CA ASP A 88 -6.52 -7.89 11.00
C ASP A 88 -5.12 -7.50 11.52
N ILE A 89 -4.92 -6.24 11.90
CA ILE A 89 -3.58 -5.73 12.24
C ILE A 89 -2.92 -6.46 13.41
N ARG A 90 -3.70 -6.94 14.39
CA ARG A 90 -3.14 -7.69 15.53
C ARG A 90 -2.46 -8.97 15.07
N THR A 91 -3.13 -9.72 14.20
CA THR A 91 -2.61 -10.95 13.61
C THR A 91 -1.36 -10.67 12.78
N VAL A 92 -1.35 -9.56 12.03
CA VAL A 92 -0.18 -9.13 11.25
C VAL A 92 1.03 -8.82 12.14
N LEU A 93 0.81 -8.13 13.27
CA LEU A 93 1.87 -7.81 14.23
C LEU A 93 2.40 -9.04 14.96
N GLU A 94 1.53 -10.01 15.25
CA GLU A 94 1.89 -11.28 15.90
C GLU A 94 2.82 -12.16 15.06
N LEU A 95 2.88 -11.94 13.73
CA LEU A 95 3.84 -12.65 12.86
C LEU A 95 5.29 -12.34 13.21
N GLY A 96 5.59 -11.18 13.81
CA GLY A 96 6.94 -10.80 14.23
C GLY A 96 7.94 -10.59 13.08
N GLU A 97 7.45 -10.47 11.84
CA GLU A 97 8.26 -10.29 10.63
C GLU A 97 8.28 -8.82 10.18
N PRO A 98 9.35 -8.35 9.51
CA PRO A 98 9.38 -7.00 8.95
C PRO A 98 8.37 -6.88 7.79
N PHE A 99 7.47 -5.90 7.86
CA PHE A 99 6.47 -5.68 6.81
C PHE A 99 6.38 -4.21 6.39
N ALA A 100 5.89 -3.97 5.18
CA ALA A 100 5.54 -2.63 4.71
C ALA A 100 4.02 -2.42 4.82
N PHE A 101 3.60 -1.22 5.21
CA PHE A 101 2.18 -0.86 5.31
C PHE A 101 1.81 0.22 4.28
N ILE A 102 0.72 0.01 3.54
CA ILE A 102 0.16 0.99 2.59
C ILE A 102 -1.30 1.24 2.96
N GLY A 103 -1.59 2.43 3.48
CA GLY A 103 -2.93 2.80 3.93
C GLY A 103 -3.17 4.30 3.89
N LYS A 104 -4.38 4.71 4.30
CA LYS A 104 -4.77 6.12 4.37
C LYS A 104 -4.02 6.80 5.52
N PRO A 105 -3.88 8.14 5.51
CA PRO A 105 -3.15 8.87 6.56
C PRO A 105 -3.69 8.59 7.98
N CYS A 106 -5.00 8.42 8.13
CA CYS A 106 -5.60 8.04 9.42
C CYS A 106 -5.18 6.64 9.89
N ASP A 107 -5.01 5.68 8.98
CA ASP A 107 -4.53 4.33 9.31
C ASP A 107 -3.07 4.38 9.78
N ILE A 108 -2.24 5.15 9.09
CA ILE A 108 -0.83 5.37 9.47
C ILE A 108 -0.74 6.02 10.84
N SER A 109 -1.57 7.03 11.12
CA SER A 109 -1.63 7.65 12.44
C SER A 109 -2.06 6.67 13.52
N ALA A 110 -3.04 5.80 13.26
CA ALA A 110 -3.48 4.79 14.21
C ALA A 110 -2.41 3.72 14.50
N LEU A 111 -1.59 3.35 13.49
CA LEU A 111 -0.46 2.44 13.68
C LEU A 111 0.71 3.04 14.46
N ARG A 112 0.84 4.37 14.45
CA ARG A 112 1.93 5.09 15.12
C ARG A 112 1.56 5.57 16.53
N ALA A 113 0.29 5.52 16.89
CA ALA A 113 -0.22 5.90 18.21
C ALA A 113 0.15 4.87 19.26
#